data_AF-A0A1F7YNJ2-F1
#
_entry.id   AF-A0A1F7YNJ2-F1
#
_cell.length_a   1.000
_cell.length_b   1.000
_cell.length_c   1.000
_cell.angle_alpha   90.00
_cell.angle_beta   90.00
_cell.angle_gamma   90.00
#
_symmetry.space_group_name_H-M   'P 1'
#
loop_
_entity.id
_entity.type
_entity.pdbx_description
1 polymer ?
#
loop_
_entity_poly.entity_id
_entity_poly.type
_entity_poly.pdbx_seq_one_letter_code
_entity_poly.pdbx_strand_id
1 'polypeptide(L)'
;MSINSQTIGRALLTLVLFYLWFLVVIRNENIILLSGVDLIFHEAGHIIFSFLGEFIHILGGTLMQLIVPGSIVIYFVLRKLFFSASVVLFWFGQNLIDISIYMQDAIPQQMPLLGDIHDWAYLFGKFGLLKQSWFIGDSVAFLGVLVVSVSVIAALTTTIMYSFEEKAQD
;
A
#
# COMPACT_ATOMS: atom_id res chain seq x y z
N MET A 1 19.06 34.02 2.40
CA MET A 1 19.16 32.56 2.22
C MET A 1 17.84 32.11 1.59
N SER A 2 17.79 31.96 0.27
CA SER A 2 16.58 31.46 -0.41
C SER A 2 16.52 29.95 -0.25
N ILE A 3 15.38 29.42 0.21
CA ILE A 3 15.19 27.97 0.31
C ILE A 3 14.92 27.43 -1.10
N ASN A 4 15.62 26.36 -1.49
CA ASN A 4 15.43 25.67 -2.77
C ASN A 4 13.98 25.16 -2.92
N SER A 5 13.37 25.41 -4.09
CA SER A 5 12.00 24.98 -4.40
C SER A 5 11.82 23.46 -4.34
N GLN A 6 12.85 22.67 -4.65
CA GLN A 6 12.81 21.22 -4.53
C GLN A 6 12.71 20.77 -3.07
N THR A 7 13.49 21.39 -2.18
CA THR A 7 13.40 21.13 -0.73
C THR A 7 12.04 21.50 -0.17
N ILE A 8 11.44 22.61 -0.60
CA ILE A 8 10.08 22.98 -0.22
C ILE A 8 9.08 21.91 -0.68
N GLY A 9 9.18 21.45 -1.94
CA GLY A 9 8.30 20.41 -2.48
C GLY A 9 8.37 19.10 -1.69
N ARG A 10 9.58 18.63 -1.36
CA ARG A 10 9.77 17.42 -0.55
C ARG A 10 9.22 17.56 0.87
N ALA A 11 9.42 18.72 1.50
CA ALA A 11 8.89 19.00 2.83
C ALA A 11 7.35 19.00 2.85
N LEU A 12 6.72 19.66 1.87
CA LEU A 12 5.26 19.68 1.75
C LEU A 12 4.69 18.27 1.55
N LEU A 13 5.28 17.47 0.66
CA LEU A 13 4.80 16.10 0.43
C LEU A 13 5.05 15.19 1.65
N THR A 14 6.13 15.40 2.41
CA THR A 14 6.37 14.69 3.68
C THR A 14 5.29 15.02 4.70
N LEU A 15 4.87 16.29 4.80
CA LEU A 15 3.77 16.69 5.69
C LEU A 15 2.44 16.07 5.28
N VAL A 16 2.16 15.97 3.97
CA VAL A 16 0.99 15.26 3.45
C VAL A 16 1.05 13.79 3.85
N LEU A 17 2.18 13.11 3.65
CA LEU A 17 2.34 11.70 4.04
C LEU A 17 2.16 11.51 5.55
N PHE A 18 2.71 12.40 6.38
CA PHE A 18 2.52 12.36 7.82
C PHE A 18 1.05 12.55 8.22
N TYR A 19 0.33 13.47 7.57
CA TYR A 19 -1.10 13.66 7.80
C TYR A 19 -1.90 12.41 7.42
N LEU A 20 -1.65 11.82 6.25
CA LEU A 20 -2.29 10.58 5.82
C LEU A 20 -1.96 9.41 6.75
N TRP A 21 -0.70 9.30 7.20
CA TRP A 21 -0.29 8.35 8.22
C TRP A 21 -1.09 8.52 9.50
N PHE A 22 -1.27 9.76 9.97
CA PHE A 22 -2.07 10.05 11.16
C PHE A 22 -3.54 9.63 10.98
N LEU A 23 -4.14 9.89 9.81
CA LEU A 23 -5.49 9.44 9.52
C LEU A 23 -5.60 7.91 9.57
N VAL A 24 -4.69 7.21 8.90
CA VAL A 24 -4.72 5.74 8.80
C VAL A 24 -4.38 5.07 10.13
N VAL A 25 -3.30 5.47 10.79
CA VAL A 25 -2.74 4.75 11.95
C VAL A 25 -3.36 5.20 13.26
N ILE A 26 -3.66 6.49 13.42
CA ILE A 26 -4.17 7.04 14.68
C ILE A 26 -5.68 7.18 14.65
N ARG A 27 -6.26 7.67 13.55
CA ARG A 27 -7.71 7.83 13.42
C ARG A 27 -8.42 6.60 12.86
N ASN A 28 -7.67 5.59 12.42
CA ASN A 28 -8.19 4.39 11.78
C ASN A 28 -9.14 4.71 10.61
N GLU A 29 -8.80 5.74 9.83
CA GLU A 29 -9.55 6.17 8.66
C GLU A 29 -8.93 5.59 7.39
N ASN A 30 -9.79 5.09 6.51
CA ASN A 30 -9.38 4.61 5.21
C ASN A 30 -9.15 5.80 4.23
N ILE A 31 -8.14 5.69 3.37
CA ILE A 31 -7.91 6.64 2.27
C ILE A 31 -8.66 6.18 1.01
N ILE A 32 -9.95 6.52 0.94
CA ILE A 32 -10.90 6.06 -0.10
C ILE A 32 -10.36 6.16 -1.53
N LEU A 33 -9.63 7.25 -1.84
CA LEU A 33 -9.08 7.45 -3.19
C LEU A 33 -8.02 6.40 -3.55
N LEU A 34 -7.15 6.02 -2.60
CA LEU A 34 -6.15 4.99 -2.82
C LEU A 34 -6.80 3.61 -2.89
N SER A 35 -7.76 3.30 -2.02
CA SER A 35 -8.52 2.04 -2.09
C SER A 35 -9.25 1.86 -3.41
N GLY A 36 -9.78 2.94 -3.99
CA GLY A 36 -10.40 2.89 -5.31
C GLY A 36 -9.39 2.56 -6.42
N VAL A 37 -8.17 3.08 -6.33
CA VAL A 37 -7.07 2.74 -7.26
C VAL A 37 -6.63 1.29 -7.08
N ASP A 38 -6.52 0.83 -5.83
CA ASP A 38 -6.17 -0.55 -5.49
C ASP A 38 -7.20 -1.53 -6.05
N LEU A 39 -8.49 -1.22 -5.90
CA LEU A 39 -9.59 -2.01 -6.45
C LEU A 39 -9.52 -2.13 -7.98
N ILE A 40 -9.17 -1.06 -8.69
CA ILE A 40 -8.98 -1.12 -10.16
C ILE A 40 -7.87 -2.13 -10.51
N PHE A 41 -6.74 -2.10 -9.80
CA PHE A 41 -5.65 -3.04 -10.04
C PHE A 41 -6.00 -4.46 -9.59
N HIS A 42 -6.80 -4.61 -8.55
CA HIS A 42 -7.33 -5.89 -8.09
C HIS A 42 -8.19 -6.54 -9.18
N GLU A 43 -9.19 -5.84 -9.72
CA GLU A 43 -10.02 -6.37 -10.80
C GLU A 43 -9.22 -6.65 -12.08
N ALA A 44 -8.26 -5.78 -12.42
CA ALA A 44 -7.36 -6.02 -13.53
C ALA A 44 -6.51 -7.28 -13.32
N GLY A 45 -6.13 -7.58 -12.07
CA GLY A 45 -5.41 -8.79 -11.70
C GLY A 45 -6.18 -10.06 -12.03
N HIS A 46 -7.47 -10.13 -11.68
CA HIS A 46 -8.31 -11.27 -12.05
C HIS A 46 -8.29 -11.53 -13.56
N ILE A 47 -8.40 -10.47 -14.37
CA ILE A 47 -8.37 -10.59 -15.84
C ILE A 47 -7.00 -11.09 -16.31
N ILE A 48 -5.92 -10.46 -15.85
CA ILE A 48 -4.54 -10.77 -16.26
C ILE A 48 -4.14 -12.20 -15.85
N PHE A 49 -4.59 -12.68 -14.69
CA PHE A 49 -4.22 -14.00 -14.17
C PHE A 49 -5.25 -15.10 -14.50
N SER A 50 -6.32 -14.78 -15.24
CA SER A 50 -7.44 -15.70 -15.55
C SER A 50 -7.02 -17.01 -16.23
N PHE A 51 -5.99 -16.98 -17.07
CA PHE A 51 -5.54 -18.15 -17.83
C PHE A 51 -4.66 -19.13 -17.04
N LEU A 52 -4.31 -18.82 -15.78
CA LEU A 52 -3.43 -19.63 -14.93
C LEU A 52 -4.18 -20.55 -13.96
N GLY A 53 -5.49 -20.72 -14.17
CA GLY A 53 -6.38 -21.54 -13.36
C GLY A 53 -7.02 -20.78 -12.22
N GLU A 54 -8.12 -21.33 -11.69
CA GLU A 54 -9.02 -20.65 -10.74
C GLU A 54 -8.29 -20.11 -9.50
N PHE A 55 -7.38 -20.88 -8.90
CA PHE A 55 -6.65 -20.42 -7.72
C PHE A 55 -5.83 -19.15 -7.98
N ILE A 56 -5.10 -19.12 -9.10
CA ILE A 56 -4.23 -17.99 -9.46
C ILE A 56 -5.07 -16.84 -10.02
N HIS A 57 -6.19 -17.12 -10.68
CA HIS A 57 -7.16 -16.11 -11.06
C HIS A 57 -7.69 -15.35 -9.84
N ILE A 58 -8.17 -16.06 -8.81
CA ILE A 58 -8.69 -15.46 -7.57
C ILE A 58 -7.59 -14.76 -6.76
N LEU A 59 -6.42 -15.40 -6.59
CA LEU A 59 -5.27 -14.76 -5.94
C LEU A 59 -4.73 -13.57 -6.75
N GLY A 60 -4.98 -13.56 -8.05
CA GLY A 60 -4.48 -12.61 -9.03
C GLY A 60 -4.87 -11.18 -8.75
N GLY A 61 -6.05 -10.94 -8.17
CA GLY A 61 -6.45 -9.59 -7.79
C GLY A 61 -5.51 -9.00 -6.74
N THR A 62 -5.34 -9.71 -5.62
CA THR A 62 -4.41 -9.28 -4.57
C THR A 62 -2.96 -9.21 -5.05
N LEU A 63 -2.54 -10.12 -5.94
CA LEU A 63 -1.20 -10.07 -6.52
C LEU A 63 -0.98 -8.80 -7.34
N MET A 64 -1.90 -8.45 -8.23
CA MET A 64 -1.73 -7.30 -9.11
C MET A 64 -1.73 -5.98 -8.33
N GLN A 65 -2.64 -5.82 -7.36
CA GLN A 65 -2.67 -4.60 -6.54
C GLN A 65 -1.39 -4.42 -5.70
N LEU A 66 -0.65 -5.49 -5.36
CA LEU A 66 0.67 -5.39 -4.72
C LEU A 66 1.82 -5.22 -5.73
N ILE A 67 1.78 -5.93 -6.86
CA ILE A 67 2.84 -5.90 -7.89
C ILE A 67 3.03 -4.49 -8.43
N VAL A 68 1.94 -3.75 -8.69
CA VAL A 68 2.00 -2.42 -9.28
C VAL A 68 2.80 -1.44 -8.40
N PRO A 69 2.35 -1.07 -7.18
CA PRO A 69 3.12 -0.20 -6.31
C PRO A 69 4.50 -0.78 -5.97
N GLY A 70 4.60 -2.11 -5.76
CA GLY A 70 5.86 -2.79 -5.46
C GLY A 70 6.92 -2.60 -6.55
N SER A 71 6.53 -2.75 -7.82
CA SER A 71 7.42 -2.56 -8.97
C SER A 71 7.90 -1.10 -9.10
N ILE A 72 7.04 -0.14 -8.77
CA ILE A 72 7.37 1.29 -8.82
C ILE A 72 8.35 1.65 -7.68
N VAL A 73 8.14 1.11 -6.47
CA VAL A 73 9.11 1.23 -5.37
C VAL A 73 10.47 0.68 -5.81
N ILE A 74 10.50 -0.54 -6.34
CA ILE A 74 11.75 -1.18 -6.82
C ILE A 74 12.42 -0.29 -7.88
N TYR A 75 11.67 0.20 -8.86
CA TYR A 75 12.18 1.09 -9.90
C TYR A 75 12.85 2.34 -9.31
N PHE A 76 12.19 3.04 -8.38
CA PHE A 76 12.76 4.25 -7.77
C PHE A 76 13.98 3.95 -6.91
N VAL A 77 13.99 2.85 -6.17
CA VAL A 77 15.17 2.41 -5.40
C VAL A 77 16.35 2.13 -6.32
N LEU A 78 16.15 1.39 -7.42
CA LEU A 78 17.21 1.09 -8.39
C LEU A 78 17.77 2.35 -9.06
N ARG A 79 16.96 3.40 -9.20
CA ARG A 79 17.37 4.72 -9.73
C ARG A 79 17.92 5.67 -8.65
N LYS A 80 18.03 5.23 -7.39
CA LYS A 80 18.44 6.06 -6.24
C LYS A 80 17.54 7.27 -5.99
N LEU A 81 16.27 7.20 -6.41
CA LEU A 81 15.24 8.22 -6.20
C LEU A 81 14.50 7.93 -4.89
N PHE A 82 15.23 7.98 -3.76
CA PHE A 82 14.76 7.45 -2.48
C PHE A 82 13.54 8.18 -1.91
N PHE A 83 13.45 9.50 -2.10
CA PHE A 83 12.26 10.26 -1.70
C PHE A 83 11.01 9.82 -2.49
N SER A 84 11.14 9.60 -3.80
CA SER A 84 10.03 9.08 -4.62
C SER A 84 9.66 7.65 -4.23
N ALA A 85 10.66 6.81 -3.92
CA ALA A 85 10.43 5.46 -3.42
C ALA A 85 9.64 5.46 -2.11
N SER A 86 9.94 6.37 -1.17
CA SER A 86 9.22 6.44 0.10
C SER A 86 7.76 6.86 -0.08
N VAL A 87 7.45 7.74 -1.02
CA VAL A 87 6.05 8.13 -1.32
C VAL A 87 5.25 6.94 -1.83
N VAL A 88 5.81 6.14 -2.74
CA VAL A 88 5.11 4.96 -3.28
C VAL A 88 5.09 3.80 -2.27
N LEU A 89 6.09 3.70 -1.40
CA LEU A 89 6.09 2.73 -0.30
C LEU A 89 4.93 2.98 0.67
N PHE A 90 4.52 4.24 0.86
CA PHE A 90 3.31 4.57 1.61
C PHE A 90 2.08 3.94 0.97
N TRP A 91 1.91 4.08 -0.35
CA TRP A 91 0.82 3.44 -1.09
C TRP A 91 0.85 1.93 -0.93
N PHE A 92 2.01 1.29 -1.09
CA PHE A 92 2.14 -0.16 -0.86
C PHE A 92 1.72 -0.59 0.55
N GLY A 93 2.13 0.17 1.57
CA GLY A 93 1.76 -0.11 2.97
C GLY A 93 0.27 0.07 3.24
N GLN A 94 -0.36 1.10 2.67
CA GLN A 94 -1.79 1.32 2.81
C GLN A 94 -2.62 0.26 2.07
N ASN A 95 -2.15 -0.21 0.91
CA ASN A 95 -2.74 -1.34 0.18
C ASN A 95 -2.76 -2.62 1.03
N LEU A 96 -1.69 -2.91 1.79
CA LEU A 96 -1.69 -4.02 2.77
C LEU A 96 -2.77 -3.86 3.85
N ILE A 97 -3.03 -2.63 4.31
CA ILE A 97 -4.09 -2.37 5.28
C ILE A 97 -5.46 -2.65 4.63
N ASP A 98 -5.71 -2.23 3.39
CA ASP A 98 -6.97 -2.54 2.70
C ASP A 98 -7.17 -4.04 2.48
N ILE A 99 -6.11 -4.75 2.04
CA ILE A 99 -6.09 -6.21 1.94
C ILE A 99 -6.45 -6.84 3.28
N SER A 100 -5.92 -6.33 4.38
CA SER A 100 -6.18 -6.87 5.70
C SER A 100 -7.68 -6.82 6.05
N ILE A 101 -8.37 -5.71 5.74
CA ILE A 101 -9.79 -5.57 6.00
C ILE A 101 -10.58 -6.55 5.12
N TYR A 102 -10.19 -6.70 3.84
CA TYR A 102 -10.80 -7.68 2.93
C TYR A 102 -10.58 -9.14 3.38
N MET A 103 -9.42 -9.45 3.96
CA MET A 103 -9.14 -10.76 4.56
C MET A 103 -10.03 -11.03 5.78
N GLN A 104 -10.21 -10.04 6.65
CA GLN A 104 -11.08 -10.15 7.82
C GLN A 104 -12.56 -10.35 7.42
N ASP A 105 -12.95 -9.83 6.25
CA ASP A 105 -14.30 -9.98 5.71
C ASP A 105 -14.60 -11.36 5.11
N ALA A 106 -13.64 -12.29 5.07
CA ALA A 106 -13.81 -13.61 4.43
C ALA A 106 -14.98 -14.46 4.96
N ILE A 107 -15.38 -14.30 6.23
CA ILE A 107 -16.57 -14.93 6.81
C ILE A 107 -17.80 -14.02 6.73
N PRO A 108 -17.76 -12.76 7.23
CA PRO A 108 -18.96 -11.93 7.27
C PRO A 108 -19.43 -11.44 5.90
N GLN A 109 -18.53 -11.32 4.91
CA GLN A 109 -18.79 -10.94 3.51
C GLN A 109 -19.70 -9.70 3.40
N GLN A 110 -19.40 -8.68 4.19
CA GLN A 110 -20.18 -7.44 4.25
C GLN A 110 -19.72 -6.40 3.21
N MET A 111 -18.50 -6.55 2.68
CA MET A 111 -18.00 -5.66 1.65
C MET A 111 -18.78 -5.82 0.34
N PRO A 112 -19.11 -4.71 -0.35
CA PRO A 112 -19.72 -4.79 -1.66
C PRO A 112 -18.71 -5.39 -2.66
N LEU A 113 -19.09 -6.51 -3.28
CA LEU A 113 -18.28 -7.17 -4.30
C LEU A 113 -18.52 -6.55 -5.68
N LEU A 114 -17.46 -6.48 -6.50
CA LEU A 114 -17.59 -6.21 -7.93
C LEU A 114 -17.74 -7.49 -8.76
N GLY A 115 -17.26 -8.63 -8.24
CA GLY A 115 -17.40 -9.96 -8.83
C GLY A 115 -18.35 -10.88 -8.05
N ASP A 116 -18.46 -12.13 -8.50
CA ASP A 116 -19.39 -13.12 -7.94
C ASP A 116 -18.84 -13.89 -6.71
N ILE A 117 -17.52 -13.91 -6.52
CA ILE A 117 -16.83 -14.68 -5.49
C ILE A 117 -16.10 -13.74 -4.54
N HIS A 118 -16.16 -14.01 -3.24
CA HIS A 118 -15.32 -13.36 -2.25
C HIS A 118 -13.95 -14.06 -2.19
N ASP A 119 -12.91 -13.40 -2.69
CA ASP A 119 -11.60 -14.03 -2.95
C ASP A 119 -10.99 -14.65 -1.71
N TRP A 120 -10.92 -13.90 -0.61
CA TRP A 120 -10.33 -14.41 0.63
C TRP A 120 -11.16 -15.49 1.31
N ALA A 121 -12.48 -15.53 1.09
CA ALA A 121 -13.32 -16.63 1.52
C ALA A 121 -12.96 -17.92 0.75
N TYR A 122 -12.80 -17.82 -0.58
CA TYR A 122 -12.34 -18.93 -1.41
C TYR A 122 -10.93 -19.38 -0.99
N LEU A 123 -9.97 -18.45 -0.90
CA LEU A 123 -8.57 -18.76 -0.59
C LEU A 123 -8.43 -19.39 0.80
N PHE A 124 -8.98 -18.77 1.83
CA PHE A 124 -8.95 -19.36 3.18
C PHE A 124 -9.74 -20.66 3.27
N GLY A 125 -10.87 -20.79 2.56
CA GLY A 125 -11.63 -22.03 2.49
C GLY A 125 -10.78 -23.18 1.95
N LYS A 126 -10.03 -22.93 0.87
CA LYS A 126 -9.14 -23.92 0.24
C LYS A 126 -8.03 -24.41 1.16
N PHE A 127 -7.55 -23.56 2.06
CA PHE A 127 -6.52 -23.91 3.06
C PHE A 127 -7.08 -24.34 4.42
N GLY A 128 -8.41 -24.31 4.62
CA GLY A 128 -9.02 -24.56 5.92
C GLY A 128 -8.74 -23.48 6.97
N LEU A 129 -8.43 -22.25 6.53
CA LEU A 129 -8.00 -21.11 7.35
C LEU A 129 -9.09 -20.08 7.65
N LEU A 130 -10.37 -20.35 7.29
CA LEU A 130 -11.46 -19.38 7.44
C LEU A 130 -11.59 -18.84 8.86
N LYS A 131 -11.43 -19.71 9.87
CA LYS A 131 -11.54 -19.32 11.29
C LYS A 131 -10.38 -18.42 11.75
N GLN A 132 -9.26 -18.43 11.02
CA GLN A 132 -8.07 -17.63 11.29
C GLN A 132 -8.05 -16.31 10.51
N SER A 133 -9.05 -16.04 9.68
CA SER A 133 -9.16 -14.83 8.84
C SER A 133 -8.86 -13.54 9.60
N TRP A 134 -9.47 -13.36 10.79
CA TRP A 134 -9.23 -12.22 11.66
C TRP A 134 -7.76 -12.07 12.08
N PHE A 135 -7.15 -13.14 12.60
CA PHE A 135 -5.75 -13.12 13.05
C PHE A 135 -4.76 -12.87 11.91
N ILE A 136 -4.99 -13.50 10.75
CA ILE A 136 -4.12 -13.30 9.58
C ILE A 136 -4.31 -11.86 9.06
N GLY A 137 -5.55 -11.39 8.99
CA GLY A 137 -5.88 -10.00 8.68
C GLY A 137 -5.14 -9.04 9.61
N ASP A 138 -5.26 -9.17 10.92
CA ASP A 138 -4.56 -8.31 11.90
C ASP A 138 -3.04 -8.33 11.72
N SER A 139 -2.47 -9.48 11.37
CA SER A 139 -1.04 -9.61 11.09
C SER A 139 -0.63 -8.82 9.83
N VAL A 140 -1.45 -8.86 8.78
CA VAL A 140 -1.24 -8.07 7.55
C VAL A 140 -1.48 -6.58 7.81
N ALA A 141 -2.48 -6.22 8.61
CA ALA A 141 -2.74 -4.85 9.04
C ALA A 141 -1.53 -4.27 9.77
N PHE A 142 -0.97 -5.02 10.72
CA PHE A 142 0.23 -4.64 11.47
C PHE A 142 1.43 -4.42 10.53
N LEU A 143 1.64 -5.31 9.56
CA LEU A 143 2.68 -5.13 8.56
C LEU A 143 2.45 -3.85 7.74
N GLY A 144 1.22 -3.59 7.30
CA GLY A 144 0.85 -2.37 6.60
C GLY A 144 1.17 -1.11 7.41
N VAL A 145 0.80 -1.09 8.70
CA VAL A 145 1.12 0.00 9.65
C VAL A 145 2.63 0.21 9.77
N LEU A 146 3.43 -0.85 9.86
CA LEU A 146 4.88 -0.75 9.88
C LEU A 146 5.41 -0.14 8.58
N VAL A 147 4.93 -0.59 7.42
CA VAL A 147 5.37 -0.10 6.11
C VAL A 147 5.05 1.37 5.92
N VAL A 148 3.81 1.81 6.22
CA VAL A 148 3.47 3.25 6.12
C VAL A 148 4.29 4.09 7.10
N SER A 149 4.58 3.58 8.30
CA SER A 149 5.42 4.29 9.28
C SER A 149 6.87 4.44 8.79
N VAL A 150 7.45 3.36 8.26
CA VAL A 150 8.79 3.37 7.63
C VAL A 150 8.82 4.35 6.45
N SER A 151 7.76 4.38 5.65
CA SER A 151 7.69 5.28 4.48
C SER A 151 7.74 6.76 4.88
N VAL A 152 7.04 7.17 5.94
CA VAL A 152 7.07 8.56 6.44
C VAL A 152 8.45 8.91 7.01
N ILE A 153 9.05 8.00 7.78
CA ILE A 153 10.40 8.18 8.31
C ILE A 153 11.40 8.34 7.16
N ALA A 154 11.32 7.49 6.14
CA ALA A 154 12.19 7.57 4.97
C ALA A 154 12.00 8.89 4.18
N ALA A 155 10.75 9.35 4.01
CA ALA A 155 10.45 10.63 3.37
C ALA A 155 11.06 11.81 4.14
N LEU A 156 10.94 11.80 5.47
CA LEU A 156 11.54 12.81 6.34
C LEU A 156 13.07 12.79 6.27
N THR A 157 13.68 11.62 6.43
CA THR A 157 15.15 11.47 6.40
C THR A 157 15.72 11.92 5.07
N THR A 158 15.13 11.50 3.94
CA THR A 158 15.60 11.90 2.60
C THR A 158 15.40 13.38 2.33
N THR A 159 14.28 13.97 2.77
CA THR A 159 14.07 15.44 2.71
C THR A 159 15.18 16.19 3.43
N ILE A 160 15.52 15.77 4.66
CA ILE A 160 16.56 16.41 5.47
C ILE A 160 17.93 16.26 4.80
N MET A 161 18.31 15.04 4.39
CA MET A 161 19.61 14.77 3.77
C MET A 161 19.83 15.63 2.52
N TYR A 162 18.88 15.64 1.59
CA TYR A 162 19.01 16.41 0.36
C TYR A 162 19.02 17.93 0.60
N SER A 163 18.35 18.42 1.66
CA SER A 163 18.42 19.84 2.01
C SER A 163 19.80 20.28 2.48
N PHE A 164 20.59 19.38 3.09
CA PHE A 164 21.97 19.65 3.48
C PHE A 164 22.92 19.57 2.28
N GLU A 165 22.72 18.60 1.39
CA GLU A 165 23.50 18.48 0.16
C GLU A 165 23.35 19.72 -0.73
N GLU A 166 22.13 20.24 -0.88
CA GLU A 166 21.87 21.47 -1.64
C GLU A 166 22.57 22.69 -1.02
N LYS A 167 22.48 22.85 0.31
CA LYS A 167 23.17 23.96 1.02
C LYS A 167 24.70 23.88 0.95
N ALA A 168 25.27 22.68 0.79
CA ALA A 168 26.71 22.51 0.66
C ALA A 168 27.22 22.86 -0.75
N GLN A 169 26.32 22.99 -1.72
CA GLN A 169 26.62 23.35 -3.11
C GLN A 169 26.44 24.84 -3.41
N ASP A 170 25.79 25.59 -2.50
CA ASP A 170 25.60 27.05 -2.54
C ASP A 170 26.80 27.80 -1.91
#